data_AF-A0A7C2VBS0-F1
#
_entry.id   AF-A0A7C2VBS0-F1
#
_cell.length_a   1.000
_cell.length_b   1.000
_cell.length_c   1.000
_cell.angle_alpha   90.00
_cell.angle_beta   90.00
_cell.angle_gamma   90.00
#
_symmetry.space_group_name_H-M   'P 1'
#
loop_
_entity.id
_entity.type
_entity.pdbx_description
1 polymer ?
#
loop_
_entity_poly.entity_id
_entity_poly.type
_entity_poly.pdbx_seq_one_letter_code
_entity_poly.pdbx_strand_id
1 'polypeptide(L)'
;MALTMGSDAQSFKIVNENSPHGIYVYDHEKGSWQLVQVEDGPFKPNKKGIYVIYFDNAKCSACRKYDTIWFPFIENSMQTKKEITFVIVLCNWFARDCKSKSASETFKQFDVHASPTTIVLYVDENGEIKYQEKYEGVLYEFELKLVLEQFEDRAQKALRGEKVAPPIEKKSSSALEDLIMQILKSIIEKGEKKGS
;
A
#
# COMPACT_ATOMS: atom_id res chain seq x y z
N MET A 1 24.39 -0.04 -16.40
CA MET A 1 24.15 1.42 -16.24
C MET A 1 24.08 1.66 -14.74
N ALA A 2 25.11 2.30 -14.17
CA ALA A 2 25.27 2.45 -12.73
C ALA A 2 24.31 3.51 -12.20
N LEU A 3 23.56 3.18 -11.14
CA LEU A 3 22.79 4.15 -10.37
C LEU A 3 23.79 5.11 -9.72
N THR A 4 23.79 6.36 -10.18
CA THR A 4 24.53 7.44 -9.53
C THR A 4 23.94 7.67 -8.14
N MET A 5 24.68 7.21 -7.12
CA MET A 5 24.40 7.49 -5.72
C MET A 5 24.60 8.98 -5.46
N GLY A 6 23.50 9.73 -5.39
CA GLY A 6 23.47 11.13 -4.98
C GLY A 6 22.64 11.27 -3.70
N SER A 7 23.27 11.84 -2.67
CA SER A 7 22.78 12.10 -1.30
C SER A 7 22.57 10.86 -0.44
N ASP A 8 23.01 10.93 0.82
CA ASP A 8 22.86 9.88 1.82
C ASP A 8 21.43 9.33 1.81
N ALA A 9 21.27 8.05 1.45
CA ALA A 9 19.98 7.40 1.43
C ALA A 9 19.40 7.43 2.84
N GLN A 10 18.42 8.30 3.07
CA GLN A 10 17.76 8.42 4.36
C GLN A 10 16.95 7.14 4.61
N SER A 11 17.20 6.53 5.76
CA SER A 11 16.60 5.26 6.16
C SER A 11 15.68 5.48 7.35
N PHE A 12 14.50 4.85 7.31
CA PHE A 12 13.44 5.03 8.29
C PHE A 12 12.90 3.67 8.74
N LYS A 13 12.64 3.51 10.04
CA LYS A 13 11.87 2.35 10.51
C LYS A 13 10.39 2.48 10.17
N ILE A 14 9.87 3.70 10.29
CA ILE A 14 8.50 4.07 9.99
C ILE A 14 8.54 5.37 9.19
N VAL A 15 7.79 5.43 8.11
CA VAL A 15 7.53 6.66 7.35
C VAL A 15 6.27 7.30 7.94
N ASN A 16 6.33 8.56 8.32
CA ASN A 16 5.23 9.25 9.01
C ASN A 16 5.05 10.68 8.48
N GLU A 17 4.12 11.44 9.07
CA GLU A 17 3.75 12.80 8.65
C GLU A 17 4.90 13.83 8.72
N ASN A 18 5.96 13.53 9.47
CA ASN A 18 7.15 14.38 9.58
C ASN A 18 8.29 13.94 8.65
N SER A 19 8.13 12.81 7.97
CA SER A 19 9.12 12.32 7.02
C SER A 19 9.14 13.20 5.77
N PRO A 20 10.29 13.31 5.07
CA PRO A 20 10.35 14.02 3.79
C PRO A 20 9.29 13.50 2.81
N HIS A 21 8.75 14.37 1.96
CA HIS A 21 7.91 13.86 0.87
C HIS A 21 8.80 13.13 -0.13
N GLY A 22 8.26 12.08 -0.75
CA GLY A 22 9.02 11.29 -1.71
C GLY A 22 8.48 9.89 -1.88
N ILE A 23 9.28 9.09 -2.58
CA ILE A 23 9.02 7.68 -2.79
C ILE A 23 9.98 6.89 -1.92
N TYR A 24 9.42 5.99 -1.15
CA TYR A 24 10.14 5.11 -0.25
C TYR A 24 10.00 3.68 -0.73
N VAL A 25 11.08 2.90 -0.65
CA VAL A 25 11.06 1.46 -0.95
C VAL A 25 11.52 0.71 0.29
N TYR A 26 10.82 -0.37 0.63
CA TYR A 26 11.21 -1.20 1.77
C TYR A 26 12.42 -2.08 1.42
N ASP A 27 13.47 -1.97 2.23
CA ASP A 27 14.64 -2.84 2.20
C ASP A 27 14.39 -4.03 3.15
N HIS A 28 14.13 -5.20 2.56
CA HIS A 28 13.86 -6.44 3.30
C HIS A 28 15.06 -6.92 4.11
N GLU A 29 16.29 -6.62 3.70
CA GLU A 29 17.50 -7.07 4.39
C GLU A 29 17.75 -6.25 5.65
N LYS A 30 17.51 -4.93 5.56
CA LYS A 30 17.67 -4.00 6.69
C LYS A 30 16.42 -3.86 7.55
N GLY A 31 15.27 -4.30 7.05
CA GLY A 31 13.97 -4.09 7.68
C GLY A 31 13.69 -2.60 7.87
N SER A 32 13.86 -1.80 6.82
CA SER A 32 13.71 -0.33 6.88
C SER A 32 13.35 0.27 5.53
N TRP A 33 12.66 1.40 5.55
CA TRP A 33 12.26 2.18 4.38
C TRP A 33 13.39 3.10 3.93
N GLN A 34 13.74 3.03 2.66
CA GLN A 34 14.74 3.91 2.06
C GLN A 34 14.03 4.98 1.25
N LEU A 35 14.33 6.25 1.49
CA LEU A 35 13.92 7.34 0.60
C LEU A 35 14.74 7.22 -0.69
N VAL A 36 14.12 6.74 -1.76
CA VAL A 36 14.83 6.44 -3.02
C VAL A 36 14.70 7.54 -4.06
N GLN A 37 13.67 8.39 -3.95
CA GLN A 37 13.38 9.37 -4.98
C GLN A 37 12.56 10.54 -4.43
N VAL A 38 13.08 11.75 -4.62
CA VAL A 38 12.42 13.02 -4.25
C VAL A 38 12.14 13.84 -5.51
N GLU A 39 13.14 13.90 -6.39
CA GLU A 39 13.09 14.53 -7.70
C GLU A 39 13.21 13.46 -8.80
N ASP A 40 12.88 13.83 -10.04
CA ASP A 40 13.01 13.03 -11.27
C ASP A 40 11.87 12.07 -11.64
N GLY A 41 10.71 12.61 -12.01
CA GLY A 41 9.67 11.81 -12.67
C GLY A 41 8.80 11.01 -11.70
N PRO A 42 7.69 10.41 -12.17
CA PRO A 42 6.88 9.51 -11.36
C PRO A 42 7.60 8.19 -11.07
N PHE A 43 7.15 7.47 -10.05
CA PHE A 43 7.62 6.12 -9.73
C PHE A 43 7.43 5.19 -10.93
N LYS A 44 8.49 4.44 -11.26
CA LYS A 44 8.48 3.41 -12.29
C LYS A 44 9.03 2.12 -11.70
N PRO A 45 8.27 1.02 -11.75
CA PRO A 45 8.81 -0.31 -11.51
C PRO A 45 10.03 -0.57 -12.41
N ASN A 46 11.05 -1.23 -11.86
CA ASN A 46 12.35 -1.41 -12.50
C ASN A 46 12.76 -2.88 -12.68
N LYS A 47 11.94 -3.81 -12.20
CA LYS A 47 12.12 -5.26 -12.37
C LYS A 47 10.77 -5.96 -12.38
N LYS A 48 10.76 -7.18 -12.90
CA LYS A 48 9.63 -8.10 -12.80
C LYS A 48 9.25 -8.35 -11.35
N GLY A 49 7.95 -8.44 -11.10
CA GLY A 49 7.42 -8.88 -9.80
C GLY A 49 6.13 -8.17 -9.42
N ILE A 50 5.80 -8.29 -8.14
CA ILE A 50 4.63 -7.65 -7.54
C ILE A 50 5.08 -6.39 -6.82
N TYR A 51 4.42 -5.27 -7.08
CA TYR A 51 4.63 -4.03 -6.32
C TYR A 51 3.38 -3.69 -5.54
N VAL A 52 3.55 -3.36 -4.26
CA VAL A 52 2.46 -2.92 -3.38
C VAL A 52 2.75 -1.49 -2.96
N ILE A 53 1.98 -0.55 -3.48
CA ILE A 53 2.20 0.88 -3.34
C ILE A 53 1.14 1.47 -2.41
N TYR A 54 1.58 2.02 -1.29
CA TYR A 54 0.76 2.78 -0.36
C TYR A 54 0.89 4.29 -0.65
N PHE A 55 -0.20 4.91 -1.09
CA PHE A 55 -0.32 6.36 -1.26
C PHE A 55 -0.80 7.01 0.03
N ASP A 56 0.12 7.74 0.65
CA ASP A 56 -0.02 8.37 1.96
C ASP A 56 0.00 9.90 1.86
N ASN A 57 -0.75 10.54 2.74
CA ASN A 57 -0.76 11.99 2.90
C ASN A 57 -0.52 12.35 4.37
N ALA A 58 0.47 13.21 4.63
CA ALA A 58 0.85 13.60 5.99
C ALA A 58 -0.33 14.19 6.81
N LYS A 59 -1.24 14.94 6.16
CA LYS A 59 -2.42 15.54 6.83
C LYS A 59 -3.64 14.61 6.90
N CYS A 60 -3.55 13.37 6.42
CA CYS A 60 -4.67 12.43 6.34
C CYS A 60 -4.79 11.58 7.61
N SER A 61 -5.84 11.81 8.39
CA SER A 61 -6.09 11.07 9.64
C SER A 61 -6.38 9.58 9.42
N ALA A 62 -7.05 9.22 8.32
CA ALA A 62 -7.27 7.81 7.95
C ALA A 62 -5.94 7.10 7.60
N CYS A 63 -4.97 7.83 7.04
CA CYS A 63 -3.65 7.31 6.72
C CYS A 63 -2.86 7.03 8.00
N ARG A 64 -2.91 7.93 8.99
CA ARG A 64 -2.32 7.69 10.33
C ARG A 64 -2.91 6.44 11.00
N LYS A 65 -4.20 6.14 10.78
CA LYS A 65 -4.82 4.87 11.24
C LYS A 65 -4.30 3.69 10.44
N TYR A 66 -4.14 3.83 9.13
CA TYR A 66 -3.65 2.73 8.31
C TYR A 66 -2.20 2.37 8.61
N ASP A 67 -1.36 3.34 8.99
CA ASP A 67 0.02 3.10 9.42
C ASP A 67 0.13 2.08 10.57
N THR A 68 -0.84 2.07 11.50
CA THR A 68 -0.85 1.10 12.62
C THR A 68 -1.09 -0.34 12.17
N ILE A 69 -1.52 -0.53 10.92
CA ILE A 69 -1.75 -1.83 10.28
C ILE A 69 -0.63 -2.11 9.27
N TRP A 70 -0.32 -1.14 8.42
CA TRP A 70 0.63 -1.27 7.31
C TRP A 70 2.03 -1.65 7.77
N PHE A 71 2.61 -0.92 8.73
CA PHE A 71 3.98 -1.18 9.16
C PHE A 71 4.11 -2.54 9.87
N PRO A 72 3.26 -2.89 10.86
CA PRO A 72 3.32 -4.22 11.47
C PRO A 72 3.02 -5.36 10.48
N PHE A 73 2.13 -5.16 9.51
CA PHE A 73 1.85 -6.17 8.49
C PHE A 73 3.12 -6.50 7.67
N ILE A 74 3.84 -5.47 7.23
CA ILE A 74 5.07 -5.67 6.45
C ILE A 74 6.15 -6.33 7.29
N GLU A 75 6.39 -5.82 8.50
CA GLU A 75 7.43 -6.33 9.39
C GLU A 75 7.17 -7.78 9.83
N ASN A 76 5.94 -8.11 10.21
CA ASN A 76 5.63 -9.41 10.80
C ASN A 76 5.22 -10.48 9.77
N SER A 77 4.57 -10.09 8.67
CA SER A 77 3.98 -11.06 7.72
C SER A 77 4.71 -11.12 6.38
N MET A 78 5.42 -10.06 5.98
CA MET A 78 5.94 -9.93 4.61
C MET A 78 7.46 -9.80 4.53
N GLN A 79 8.17 -9.79 5.65
CA GLN A 79 9.64 -9.65 5.67
C GLN A 79 10.34 -10.71 4.80
N THR A 80 9.82 -11.94 4.78
CA THR A 80 10.39 -13.06 4.02
C THR A 80 9.96 -13.11 2.54
N LYS A 81 9.00 -12.27 2.13
CA LYS A 81 8.41 -12.24 0.78
C LYS A 81 9.20 -11.31 -0.16
N LYS A 82 10.45 -11.68 -0.45
CA LYS A 82 11.41 -10.86 -1.22
C LYS A 82 11.00 -10.61 -2.68
N GLU A 83 10.03 -11.36 -3.19
CA GLU A 83 9.42 -11.22 -4.51
C GLU A 83 8.44 -10.04 -4.61
N ILE A 84 8.00 -9.52 -3.47
CA ILE A 84 7.09 -8.37 -3.38
C ILE A 84 7.89 -7.12 -3.02
N THR A 85 7.73 -6.06 -3.81
CA THR A 85 8.36 -4.75 -3.54
C THR A 85 7.33 -3.82 -2.92
N PHE A 86 7.54 -3.45 -1.66
CA PHE A 86 6.69 -2.48 -0.96
C PHE A 86 7.19 -1.06 -1.18
N VAL A 87 6.26 -0.16 -1.49
CA VAL A 87 6.52 1.24 -1.83
C VAL A 87 5.58 2.14 -1.04
N ILE A 88 6.08 3.26 -0.52
CA ILE A 88 5.24 4.34 0.00
C ILE A 88 5.46 5.58 -0.88
N VAL A 89 4.37 6.23 -1.26
CA VAL A 89 4.38 7.53 -1.93
C VAL A 89 3.79 8.54 -0.96
N LEU A 90 4.64 9.39 -0.39
CA LEU A 90 4.26 10.35 0.63
C LEU A 90 4.21 11.79 0.07
N CYS A 91 3.06 12.43 0.23
CA CYS A 91 2.87 13.87 0.03
C CYS A 91 2.23 14.51 1.27
N ASN A 92 2.04 15.83 1.27
CA ASN A 92 1.29 16.49 2.36
C ASN A 92 -0.21 16.25 2.16
N TRP A 93 -0.68 16.54 0.94
CA TRP A 93 -2.07 16.43 0.52
C TRP A 93 -2.20 16.29 -1.01
N PHE A 94 -2.01 15.07 -1.49
CA PHE A 94 -2.01 14.65 -2.90
C PHE A 94 -1.03 15.46 -3.75
N ALA A 95 -1.21 15.39 -5.07
CA ALA A 95 -0.37 16.09 -6.04
C ALA A 95 -0.38 17.63 -5.92
N ARG A 96 -1.40 18.22 -5.25
CA ARG A 96 -1.57 19.68 -5.14
C ARG A 96 -0.74 20.33 -4.04
N ASP A 97 -0.38 19.60 -2.99
CA ASP A 97 0.44 20.07 -1.87
C ASP A 97 1.50 18.99 -1.60
N CYS A 98 2.56 19.03 -2.40
CA CYS A 98 3.65 18.08 -2.31
C CYS A 98 4.99 18.71 -2.70
N LYS A 99 5.93 18.71 -1.75
CA LYS A 99 7.31 19.17 -1.93
C LYS A 99 8.17 18.25 -2.80
N SER A 100 7.80 16.97 -2.96
CA SER A 100 8.48 16.06 -3.88
C SER A 100 7.77 16.07 -5.23
N LYS A 101 8.52 16.42 -6.28
CA LYS A 101 8.02 16.34 -7.66
C LYS A 101 7.66 14.90 -8.02
N SER A 102 8.52 13.95 -7.67
CA SER A 102 8.30 12.54 -7.98
C SER A 102 7.06 11.96 -7.32
N ALA A 103 6.86 12.23 -6.03
CA ALA A 103 5.63 11.79 -5.36
C ALA A 103 4.39 12.44 -5.99
N SER A 104 4.42 13.76 -6.26
CA SER A 104 3.30 14.46 -6.92
C SER A 104 2.95 13.85 -8.29
N GLU A 105 3.95 13.62 -9.13
CA GLU A 105 3.75 13.02 -10.45
C GLU A 105 3.28 11.57 -10.35
N THR A 106 3.70 10.83 -9.32
CA THR A 106 3.22 9.47 -9.07
C THR A 106 1.74 9.46 -8.69
N PHE A 107 1.29 10.37 -7.81
CA PHE A 107 -0.13 10.55 -7.49
C PHE A 107 -0.96 10.82 -8.77
N LYS A 108 -0.44 11.65 -9.69
CA LYS A 108 -1.09 11.95 -10.97
C LYS A 108 -1.11 10.74 -11.90
N GLN A 109 0.02 10.05 -12.08
CA GLN A 109 0.17 8.91 -12.97
C GLN A 109 -0.82 7.79 -12.61
N PHE A 110 -0.98 7.52 -11.32
CA PHE A 110 -1.86 6.47 -10.83
C PHE A 110 -3.30 6.95 -10.58
N ASP A 111 -3.62 8.20 -10.89
CA ASP A 111 -4.96 8.78 -10.74
C ASP A 111 -5.53 8.58 -9.31
N VAL A 112 -4.76 8.99 -8.30
CA VAL A 112 -5.11 8.81 -6.88
C VAL A 112 -5.70 10.09 -6.31
N HIS A 113 -7.00 10.05 -6.00
CA HIS A 113 -7.77 11.18 -5.46
C HIS A 113 -8.27 10.97 -4.02
N ALA A 114 -8.01 9.80 -3.44
CA ALA A 114 -8.33 9.46 -2.06
C ALA A 114 -7.12 8.84 -1.36
N SER A 115 -6.99 9.05 -0.06
CA SER A 115 -5.95 8.44 0.76
C SER A 115 -6.54 7.95 2.10
N PRO A 116 -6.06 6.83 2.66
CA PRO A 116 -5.02 5.97 2.08
C PRO A 116 -5.53 5.25 0.82
N THR A 117 -4.62 4.96 -0.11
CA THR A 117 -4.90 4.10 -1.27
C THR A 117 -3.76 3.10 -1.43
N THR A 118 -4.11 1.83 -1.58
CA THR A 118 -3.17 0.75 -1.86
C THR A 118 -3.35 0.28 -3.30
N ILE A 119 -2.28 0.31 -4.08
CA ILE A 119 -2.25 -0.19 -5.45
C ILE A 119 -1.34 -1.41 -5.50
N VAL A 120 -1.82 -2.49 -6.10
CA VAL A 120 -1.03 -3.70 -6.32
C VAL A 120 -0.81 -3.88 -7.82
N LEU A 121 0.45 -4.01 -8.23
CA LEU A 121 0.87 -4.11 -9.62
C LEU A 121 1.50 -5.46 -9.90
N TYR A 122 1.22 -6.02 -11.07
CA TYR A 122 2.02 -7.09 -11.67
C TYR A 122 2.84 -6.51 -12.82
N VAL A 123 4.15 -6.67 -12.73
CA VAL A 123 5.14 -6.03 -13.61
C VAL A 123 5.96 -7.09 -14.34
N ASP A 124 6.18 -6.88 -15.65
CA ASP A 124 6.98 -7.79 -16.47
C ASP A 124 8.50 -7.52 -16.41
N GLU A 125 9.25 -8.26 -17.23
CA GLU A 125 10.72 -8.17 -17.30
C GLU A 125 11.24 -6.84 -17.84
N ASN A 126 10.40 -6.08 -18.55
CA ASN A 126 10.73 -4.75 -19.09
C ASN A 126 10.33 -3.61 -18.13
N GLY A 127 9.76 -3.93 -16.97
CA GLY A 127 9.24 -2.92 -16.04
C GLY A 127 7.85 -2.39 -16.43
N GLU A 128 7.17 -3.03 -17.38
CA GLU A 128 5.83 -2.62 -17.81
C GLU A 128 4.76 -3.17 -16.87
N ILE A 129 3.79 -2.32 -16.52
CA ILE A 129 2.62 -2.72 -15.73
C ILE A 129 1.68 -3.54 -16.62
N LYS A 130 1.45 -4.79 -16.25
CA LYS A 130 0.59 -5.71 -17.00
C LYS A 130 -0.78 -5.92 -16.34
N TYR A 131 -0.86 -5.74 -15.03
CA TYR A 131 -2.10 -5.82 -14.28
C TYR A 131 -2.04 -4.92 -13.04
N GLN A 132 -3.19 -4.36 -12.65
CA GLN A 132 -3.29 -3.42 -11.54
C GLN A 132 -4.62 -3.60 -10.80
N GLU A 133 -4.55 -3.64 -9.47
CA GLU A 133 -5.70 -3.51 -8.57
C GLU A 133 -5.53 -2.27 -7.70
N LYS A 134 -6.60 -1.49 -7.51
CA LYS A 134 -6.61 -0.25 -6.71
C LYS A 134 -7.65 -0.37 -5.60
N TYR A 135 -7.22 -0.13 -4.36
CA TYR A 135 -8.03 -0.18 -3.16
C TYR A 135 -7.94 1.15 -2.43
N GLU A 136 -9.04 1.89 -2.30
CA GLU A 136 -9.04 3.15 -1.53
C GLU A 136 -9.67 2.91 -0.16
N GLY A 137 -9.14 3.58 0.85
CA GLY A 137 -9.50 3.38 2.25
C GLY A 137 -8.51 2.51 2.99
N VAL A 138 -8.76 2.38 4.29
CA VAL A 138 -7.94 1.54 5.18
C VAL A 138 -8.20 0.08 4.79
N LEU A 139 -7.14 -0.70 4.58
CA LEU A 139 -7.22 -2.16 4.51
C LEU A 139 -6.78 -2.76 5.85
N TYR A 140 -7.57 -3.65 6.42
CA TYR A 140 -7.15 -4.41 7.59
C TYR A 140 -6.14 -5.51 7.22
N GLU A 141 -5.46 -6.07 8.21
CA GLU A 141 -4.42 -7.09 7.98
C GLU A 141 -4.94 -8.28 7.17
N PHE A 142 -6.15 -8.78 7.47
CA PHE A 142 -6.74 -9.89 6.74
C PHE A 142 -7.07 -9.54 5.29
N GLU A 143 -7.45 -8.28 5.02
CA GLU A 143 -7.73 -7.77 3.68
C GLU A 143 -6.45 -7.69 2.87
N LEU A 144 -5.37 -7.20 3.47
CA LEU A 144 -4.05 -7.18 2.85
C LEU A 144 -3.57 -8.60 2.50
N LYS A 145 -3.74 -9.57 3.40
CA LYS A 145 -3.43 -10.98 3.12
C LYS A 145 -4.25 -11.51 1.96
N LEU A 146 -5.57 -11.32 2.00
CA LEU A 146 -6.48 -11.79 0.95
C LEU A 146 -6.15 -11.19 -0.42
N VAL A 147 -5.83 -9.90 -0.45
CA VAL A 147 -5.40 -9.21 -1.67
C VAL A 147 -4.12 -9.83 -2.19
N LEU A 148 -3.09 -9.99 -1.37
CA LEU A 148 -1.75 -10.40 -1.85
C LEU A 148 -1.62 -11.89 -2.15
N GLU A 149 -2.24 -12.78 -1.38
CA GLU A 149 -2.09 -14.24 -1.53
C GLU A 149 -2.52 -14.76 -2.91
N GLN A 150 -3.53 -14.15 -3.52
CA GLN A 150 -4.09 -14.57 -4.81
C GLN A 150 -3.84 -13.56 -5.93
N PHE A 151 -3.06 -12.51 -5.67
CA PHE A 151 -2.86 -11.44 -6.63
C PHE A 151 -2.23 -11.94 -7.94
N GLU A 152 -1.18 -12.75 -7.84
CA GLU A 152 -0.49 -13.26 -9.03
C GLU A 152 -1.42 -14.13 -9.88
N ASP A 153 -2.20 -15.03 -9.27
CA ASP A 153 -3.18 -15.85 -9.99
C ASP A 153 -4.21 -15.01 -10.72
N ARG A 154 -4.70 -13.93 -10.10
CA ARG A 154 -5.62 -12.98 -10.75
C ARG A 154 -4.94 -12.25 -11.90
N ALA A 155 -3.70 -11.79 -11.72
CA ALA A 155 -2.92 -11.18 -12.79
C ALA A 155 -2.74 -12.13 -13.98
N GLN A 156 -2.38 -13.39 -13.74
CA GLN A 156 -2.20 -14.39 -14.79
C GLN A 156 -3.50 -14.71 -15.53
N LYS A 157 -4.63 -14.82 -14.81
CA LYS A 157 -5.95 -14.99 -15.40
C LYS A 157 -6.32 -13.80 -16.30
N ALA A 158 -6.12 -12.58 -15.80
CA ALA A 158 -6.36 -11.36 -16.58
C ALA A 158 -5.54 -11.32 -17.87
N LEU A 159 -4.26 -11.72 -17.80
CA LEU A 159 -3.37 -11.77 -18.97
C LEU A 159 -3.77 -12.81 -20.01
N ARG A 160 -4.50 -13.86 -19.60
CA ARG A 160 -5.13 -14.83 -20.52
C ARG A 160 -6.49 -14.35 -21.06
N GLY A 161 -6.93 -13.14 -20.69
CA GLY A 161 -8.23 -12.60 -21.08
C GLY A 161 -9.41 -13.15 -20.27
N GLU A 162 -9.14 -13.84 -19.15
CA GLU A 162 -10.19 -14.31 -18.26
C GLU A 162 -10.79 -13.15 -17.46
N LYS A 163 -12.09 -13.25 -17.15
CA LYS A 163 -12.75 -12.29 -16.26
C LYS A 163 -12.24 -12.51 -14.83
N VAL A 164 -11.67 -11.45 -14.25
CA VAL A 164 -11.22 -11.42 -12.86
C VAL A 164 -11.90 -10.28 -12.11
N ALA A 165 -12.09 -10.47 -10.81
CA ALA A 165 -12.57 -9.44 -9.90
C ALA A 165 -11.62 -9.36 -8.70
N PRO A 166 -11.30 -8.15 -8.20
CA PRO A 166 -10.63 -7.99 -6.92
C PRO A 166 -11.42 -8.67 -5.79
N PRO A 167 -10.75 -9.24 -4.78
CA PRO A 167 -11.42 -9.93 -3.67
C PRO A 167 -12.20 -8.97 -2.76
N ILE A 168 -11.98 -7.67 -2.86
CA ILE A 168 -12.60 -6.64 -2.03
C ILE A 168 -13.16 -5.57 -2.95
N GLU A 169 -14.45 -5.26 -2.78
CA GLU A 169 -15.10 -4.11 -3.40
C GLU A 169 -15.44 -3.08 -2.32
N LYS A 170 -15.33 -1.78 -2.62
CA LYS A 170 -15.63 -0.68 -1.67
C LYS A 170 -16.98 -0.78 -0.94
N LYS A 171 -17.97 -1.45 -1.53
CA LYS A 171 -19.29 -1.66 -0.89
C LYS A 171 -19.28 -2.78 0.16
N SER A 172 -18.31 -3.69 0.12
CA SER A 172 -18.24 -4.83 1.03
C SER A 172 -17.52 -4.51 2.35
N SER A 173 -16.59 -3.55 2.38
CA SER A 173 -15.87 -3.23 3.63
C SER A 173 -16.79 -2.59 4.68
N SER A 174 -17.71 -1.69 4.29
CA SER A 174 -18.70 -1.14 5.23
C SER A 174 -19.65 -2.22 5.75
N ALA A 175 -20.07 -3.15 4.89
CA ALA A 175 -20.94 -4.26 5.28
C ALA A 175 -20.22 -5.27 6.20
N LEU A 176 -18.92 -5.49 5.97
CA LEU A 176 -18.09 -6.34 6.81
C LEU A 176 -17.79 -5.67 8.16
N GLU A 177 -17.51 -4.36 8.17
CA GLU A 177 -17.40 -3.56 9.39
C GLU A 177 -18.70 -3.60 10.19
N ASP A 178 -19.85 -3.42 9.52
CA ASP A 178 -21.17 -3.55 10.16
C ASP A 178 -21.40 -4.95 10.72
N LEU A 179 -21.00 -6.01 9.99
CA LEU A 179 -21.13 -7.38 10.44
C LEU A 179 -20.22 -7.70 11.63
N ILE A 180 -18.96 -7.24 11.60
CA ILE A 180 -18.01 -7.37 12.71
C ILE A 180 -18.54 -6.61 13.92
N MET A 181 -19.05 -5.40 13.75
CA MET A 181 -19.66 -4.62 14.84
C MET A 181 -20.91 -5.28 15.41
N GLN A 182 -21.73 -5.93 14.57
CA GLN A 182 -22.88 -6.72 15.03
C GLN A 182 -22.45 -7.95 15.83
N ILE A 183 -21.39 -8.65 15.40
CA ILE A 183 -20.83 -9.79 16.13
C ILE A 183 -20.26 -9.32 17.47
N LEU A 184 -19.49 -8.24 17.50
CA LEU A 184 -18.92 -7.67 18.73
C LEU A 184 -20.01 -7.23 19.72
N LYS A 185 -21.04 -6.53 19.26
CA LYS A 185 -22.23 -6.17 20.09
C LYS A 185 -22.89 -7.43 20.66
N SER A 186 -23.11 -8.44 19.84
CA SER A 186 -23.73 -9.70 20.28
C SER A 186 -22.90 -10.45 21.33
N ILE A 187 -21.58 -10.35 21.28
CA ILE A 187 -20.67 -10.94 22.27
C ILE A 187 -20.74 -10.17 23.59
N ILE A 188 -20.75 -8.83 23.55
CA ILE A 188 -20.85 -7.96 24.74
C ILE A 188 -22.19 -8.21 25.46
N GLU A 189 -23.31 -8.19 24.73
CA GLU A 189 -24.66 -8.42 25.30
C GLU A 189 -24.81 -9.82 25.92
N LYS A 190 -24.12 -10.82 25.36
CA LYS A 190 -24.08 -12.18 25.93
C LYS A 190 -23.15 -12.29 27.14
N GLY A 191 -22.12 -11.44 27.23
CA GLY A 191 -21.22 -11.33 28.37
C GLY A 191 -21.91 -10.72 29.59
N GLU A 192 -22.69 -9.66 29.39
CA GLU A 192 -23.43 -8.97 30.46
C GLU A 192 -24.54 -9.84 31.09
N LYS A 193 -25.18 -10.71 30.30
CA LYS A 193 -26.22 -11.64 30.80
C LYS A 193 -25.69 -12.82 31.61
N LYS A 194 -24.38 -13.07 31.63
CA LYS A 194 -23.75 -14.14 32.44
C LYS A 194 -23.18 -13.64 33.78
N GLY A 195 -23.22 -12.34 34.02
CA GLY A 195 -22.71 -11.71 35.25
C GLY A 195 -23.79 -11.18 36.20
N SER A 196 -25.07 -11.51 35.98
CA SER A 196 -26.20 -11.13 36.85
C SER A 196 -26.93 -12.34 37.39
#